data_AF-A0A3E0TTA0-F1
#
_entry.id   AF-A0A3E0TTA0-F1
#
_cell.length_a   1.000
_cell.length_b   1.000
_cell.length_c   1.000
_cell.angle_alpha   90.00
_cell.angle_beta   90.00
_cell.angle_gamma   90.00
#
_symmetry.space_group_name_H-M   'P 1'
#
loop_
_entity.id
_entity.type
_entity.pdbx_description
1 polymer ?
#
loop_
_entity_poly.entity_id
_entity_poly.type
_entity_poly.pdbx_seq_one_letter_code
_entity_poly.pdbx_strand_id
1 'polypeptide(L)' 'MNNKLDALIVKLEADALATPGVVGLGEGLSKSGKPCLKLLVDIPPEKFVLPELLNIAEIEIEYIGQINAE' A
#
# COMPACT_ATOMS: atom_id res chain seq x y z
N MET A 1 -7.92 -22.14 11.03
CA MET A 1 -7.42 -21.64 9.73
C MET A 1 -8.37 -20.58 9.24
N ASN A 2 -7.95 -19.31 9.30
CA ASN A 2 -8.81 -18.15 9.06
C ASN A 2 -8.77 -17.77 7.56
N ASN A 3 -9.17 -18.70 6.68
CA ASN A 3 -9.00 -18.63 5.21
C ASN A 3 -9.54 -17.35 4.54
N LYS A 4 -10.44 -16.61 5.20
CA LYS A 4 -11.00 -15.35 4.67
C LYS A 4 -10.06 -14.16 4.82
N LEU A 5 -9.23 -14.16 5.85
CA LEU A 5 -8.31 -13.06 6.13
C LEU A 5 -7.11 -13.13 5.18
N ASP A 6 -6.54 -14.32 4.99
CA ASP A 6 -5.44 -14.55 4.06
C ASP A 6 -5.85 -14.22 2.61
N ALA A 7 -7.06 -14.62 2.19
CA ALA A 7 -7.57 -14.30 0.86
C ALA A 7 -7.82 -12.80 0.65
N LEU A 8 -8.19 -12.07 1.72
CA LEU A 8 -8.37 -10.63 1.66
C LEU A 8 -7.03 -9.91 1.54
N ILE A 9 -6.02 -10.33 2.30
CA ILE A 9 -4.67 -9.76 2.25
C ILE A 9 -4.06 -9.93 0.86
N VAL A 10 -4.07 -11.16 0.31
CA VAL A 10 -3.54 -11.42 -1.04
C VAL A 10 -4.21 -10.56 -2.10
N LYS A 11 -5.52 -10.33 -1.98
CA LYS A 11 -6.24 -9.46 -2.90
C LYS A 11 -5.85 -7.99 -2.74
N LEU A 12 -5.71 -7.51 -1.51
CA LEU A 12 -5.25 -6.15 -1.22
C LEU A 12 -3.82 -5.92 -1.72
N GLU A 13 -2.92 -6.88 -1.57
CA GLU A 13 -1.55 -6.81 -2.08
C GLU A 13 -1.54 -6.76 -3.61
N ALA A 14 -2.32 -7.60 -4.28
CA ALA A 14 -2.44 -7.60 -5.73
C ALA A 14 -3.02 -6.27 -6.26
N ASP A 15 -4.07 -5.77 -5.63
CA ASP A 15 -4.70 -4.50 -6.00
C ASP A 15 -3.76 -3.31 -5.75
N ALA A 16 -2.98 -3.35 -4.67
CA ALA A 16 -1.98 -2.33 -4.34
C ALA A 16 -0.82 -2.33 -5.35
N LEU A 17 -0.24 -3.48 -5.69
CA LEU A 17 0.82 -3.57 -6.70
C LEU A 17 0.35 -3.22 -8.11
N ALA A 18 -0.94 -3.42 -8.41
CA ALA A 18 -1.53 -2.98 -9.68
C ALA A 18 -1.80 -1.47 -9.72
N THR A 19 -1.72 -0.78 -8.58
CA THR A 19 -1.96 0.66 -8.51
C THR A 19 -0.77 1.41 -9.11
N PRO A 20 -1.00 2.28 -10.12
CA PRO A 20 0.07 3.05 -10.74
C PRO A 20 0.86 3.86 -9.71
N GLY A 21 2.17 3.70 -9.76
CA GLY A 21 3.11 4.37 -8.88
C GLY A 21 3.35 3.67 -7.53
N VAL A 22 2.71 2.53 -7.27
CA VAL A 22 3.15 1.62 -6.19
C VAL A 22 4.29 0.76 -6.73
N VAL A 23 5.39 0.72 -5.99
CA VAL A 23 6.60 -0.05 -6.33
C VAL A 23 6.93 -1.11 -5.28
N GLY A 24 6.23 -1.10 -4.14
CA GLY A 24 6.37 -2.12 -3.13
C GLY A 24 5.36 -1.99 -1.99
N LEU A 25 5.33 -3.02 -1.16
CA LEU A 25 4.49 -3.11 0.02
C LEU A 25 5.38 -3.40 1.23
N GLY A 26 5.03 -2.82 2.37
CA GLY A 26 5.64 -3.12 3.65
C GLY A 26 4.58 -3.27 4.72
N GLU A 27 4.92 -3.93 5.82
CA GLU A 27 4.10 -3.97 7.03
C GLU A 27 4.76 -3.10 8.09
N GLY A 28 3.97 -2.34 8.84
CA GLY A 28 4.51 -1.44 9.85
C GLY A 28 3.50 -0.99 10.87
N LEU A 29 3.89 0.02 11.64
CA LEU A 29 3.01 0.73 12.54
C LEU A 29 2.72 2.11 11.95
N SER A 30 1.47 2.54 12.00
CA SER A 30 1.06 3.90 11.63
C SER A 30 1.62 4.90 12.64
N LYS A 31 1.56 6.19 12.33
CA LYS A 31 1.88 7.27 13.29
C LYS A 31 1.12 7.17 14.63
N SER A 32 0.00 6.44 14.66
CA SER A 32 -0.79 6.19 15.87
C SER A 32 -0.39 4.90 16.62
N GLY A 33 0.65 4.20 16.16
CA GLY A 33 1.16 2.97 16.76
C GLY A 33 0.32 1.72 16.45
N LYS A 34 -0.52 1.76 15.43
CA LYS A 34 -1.39 0.63 15.04
C LYS A 34 -0.81 -0.12 13.84
N PRO A 35 -0.98 -1.45 13.74
CA PRO A 35 -0.57 -2.19 12.56
C PRO A 35 -1.20 -1.62 11.29
N CYS A 36 -0.38 -1.29 10.30
CA CYS A 36 -0.81 -0.72 9.03
C CYS A 36 -0.01 -1.32 7.87
N LEU A 37 -0.61 -1.30 6.69
CA LEU A 37 0.10 -1.61 5.45
C LEU A 37 0.78 -0.33 4.93
N LYS A 38 2.06 -0.41 4.58
CA LYS A 38 2.82 0.67 3.97
C LYS A 38 2.87 0.48 2.46
N LEU A 39 2.36 1.45 1.72
CA LEU A 39 2.52 1.49 0.26
C LEU A 39 3.78 2.28 -0.06
N LEU A 40 4.76 1.62 -0.65
CA LEU A 40 5.97 2.28 -1.16
C LEU A 40 5.64 2.80 -2.55
N VAL A 41 5.69 4.12 -2.73
CA VAL A 41 5.30 4.77 -3.98
C VAL A 41 6.45 5.57 -4.58
N ASP A 42 6.57 5.53 -5.91
CA ASP A 42 7.56 6.28 -6.68
C ASP A 42 7.01 7.60 -7.27
N ILE A 43 5.71 7.84 -7.09
CA ILE A 43 5.06 9.11 -7.40
C ILE A 43 4.86 9.95 -6.14
N PRO A 44 4.96 11.30 -6.23
CA PRO A 44 4.70 12.17 -5.10
C PRO A 44 3.33 11.88 -4.47
N PRO A 45 3.22 11.87 -3.13
CA PRO A 45 2.00 11.44 -2.43
C PRO A 45 0.80 12.35 -2.74
N GLU A 46 1.03 13.60 -3.12
CA GLU A 46 -0.01 14.54 -3.59
C GLU A 46 -0.67 14.14 -4.92
N LYS A 47 0.01 13.32 -5.74
CA LYS A 47 -0.48 12.79 -7.02
C LYS A 47 -0.94 11.35 -6.92
N PHE A 48 -0.67 10.70 -5.78
CA PHE A 48 -1.06 9.33 -5.54
C PHE A 48 -2.54 9.27 -5.19
N VAL A 49 -3.31 8.50 -5.95
CA VAL A 49 -4.72 8.26 -5.69
C VAL A 49 -4.85 6.87 -5.08
N LEU A 50 -5.21 6.82 -3.79
CA LEU A 50 -5.47 5.55 -3.13
C LEU A 50 -6.77 4.93 -3.70
N PRO A 51 -6.75 3.69 -4.22
CA PRO A 51 -7.95 2.99 -4.65
C PRO A 51 -8.96 2.87 -3.51
N GLU A 52 -10.25 2.97 -3.81
CA GLU A 52 -11.32 2.83 -2.78
C GLU A 52 -11.29 1.48 -2.06
N LEU A 53 -10.82 0.43 -2.73
CA LEU A 53 -10.62 -0.91 -2.16
C LEU A 53 -9.55 -0.94 -1.06
N LEU A 54 -8.67 0.06 -1.02
CA LEU A 54 -7.61 0.20 -0.02
C LEU A 54 -8.04 1.09 1.17
N ASN A 55 -9.17 1.81 1.07
CA ASN A 55 -9.72 2.62 2.18
C ASN A 55 -10.27 1.81 3.37
N ILE A 56 -10.37 0.48 3.23
CA ILE A 56 -10.86 -0.42 4.30
C ILE A 56 -9.77 -0.81 5.31
N ALA A 57 -8.50 -0.49 5.04
CA ALA A 57 -7.37 -0.77 5.93
C ALA A 57 -6.69 0.53 6.40
N GLU A 58 -6.03 0.49 7.57
CA GLU A 58 -5.07 1.54 7.92
C GLU A 58 -3.88 1.40 6.97
N ILE A 59 -3.76 2.36 6.04
CA ILE A 59 -2.70 2.40 5.05
C ILE A 59 -1.90 3.69 5.21
N GLU A 60 -0.58 3.54 5.21
CA GLU A 60 0.35 4.66 5.20
C GLU A 60 1.10 4.68 3.86
N ILE A 61 1.09 5.83 3.19
CA ILE A 61 1.80 6.00 1.92
C ILE A 61 3.19 6.54 2.24
N GLU A 62 4.23 5.81 1.80
CA GLU A 62 5.62 6.17 1.98
C GLU A 62 6.25 6.43 0.61
N TYR A 63 6.58 7.70 0.36
CA TYR A 63 7.21 8.11 -0.89
C TYR A 63 8.71 7.82 -0.83
N ILE A 64 9.19 6.94 -1.69
CA ILE A 64 10.59 6.50 -1.68
C ILE A 64 11.47 7.24 -2.72
N GLY A 65 10.90 8.22 -3.42
CA GLY A 65 11.56 8.96 -4.49
C GLY A 65 11.15 8.47 -5.88
N GLN A 66 11.43 9.29 -6.90
CA GLN A 66 11.16 8.91 -8.29
C GLN A 66 12.16 7.84 -8.74
N ILE A 67 11.67 6.65 -9.05
CA ILE A 67 12.48 5.61 -9.70
C ILE A 67 12.46 5.90 -11.20
N ASN A 68 13.53 6.50 -11.72
CA ASN A 68 13.75 6.54 -13.16
C ASN A 68 14.41 5.22 -13.56
N ALA A 69 13.70 4.35 -14.27
CA ALA A 69 14.33 3.24 -14.95
C ALA A 69 15.17 3.79 -16.12
N GLU A 70 16.49 3.72 -15.99
CA GLU A 70 17.45 3.98 -17.09
C GLU A 70 17.45 2.83 -18.10
#